data_AF-A0A6N6PRJ9-F1
#
_entry.id   AF-A0A6N6PRJ9-F1
#
_cell.length_a   1.000
_cell.length_b   1.000
_cell.length_c   1.000
_cell.angle_alpha   90.00
_cell.angle_beta   90.00
_cell.angle_gamma   90.00
#
_symmetry.space_group_name_H-M   'P 1'
#
loop_
_entity.id
_entity.type
_entity.pdbx_description
1 polymer ?
#
loop_
_entity_poly.entity_id
_entity_poly.type
_entity_poly.pdbx_seq_one_letter_code
_entity_poly.pdbx_strand_id
1 'polypeptide(L)'
;MTKAIWVLIVLVVCYGGYLLFQEWDKARLEHDGKRKVEAAAAVSGESLPGMPYQLDTTLRSARDNGPAAFQSWFSTNEKLLSDPRKAWIELELCVAMSRENPSEAKKIFNRVKTRVAPSSPVWPKMKEMEKTFE
;
A
#
# COMPACT_ATOMS: atom_id res chain seq x y z
N MET A 1 10.41 -34.50 -46.28
CA MET A 1 10.95 -33.13 -46.13
C MET A 1 9.92 -32.10 -45.66
N THR A 2 8.65 -32.17 -46.11
CA THR A 2 7.56 -31.25 -45.68
C THR A 2 7.27 -31.21 -44.18
N LYS A 3 7.41 -32.35 -43.48
CA LYS A 3 7.13 -32.42 -42.03
C LYS A 3 8.11 -31.61 -41.16
N ALA A 4 9.36 -31.48 -41.58
CA ALA A 4 10.38 -30.71 -40.84
C ALA A 4 10.13 -29.19 -40.94
N ILE A 5 9.67 -28.73 -42.12
CA ILE A 5 9.33 -27.32 -42.36
C ILE A 5 8.14 -26.91 -41.47
N TRP A 6 7.15 -27.80 -41.32
CA TRP A 6 5.99 -27.54 -40.45
C TRP A 6 6.36 -27.39 -38.98
N VAL A 7 7.27 -28.23 -38.48
CA VAL A 7 7.75 -28.15 -37.08
C VAL A 7 8.46 -26.82 -36.82
N LEU A 8 9.29 -26.36 -37.76
CA LEU A 8 9.96 -25.05 -37.66
C LEU A 8 8.96 -23.89 -37.62
N ILE A 9 7.94 -23.92 -38.48
CA ILE A 9 6.89 -22.88 -38.50
C ILE A 9 6.15 -22.84 -37.16
N VAL A 10 5.76 -24.01 -36.62
CA VAL A 10 5.07 -24.08 -35.32
C VAL A 10 5.95 -23.55 -34.19
N LEU A 11 7.24 -23.88 -34.17
CA LEU A 11 8.18 -23.35 -33.17
C LEU A 11 8.29 -21.83 -33.22
N VAL A 12 8.39 -21.25 -34.42
CA VAL A 12 8.46 -19.80 -34.60
C VAL A 12 7.17 -19.11 -34.14
N VAL A 13 6.00 -19.69 -34.45
CA VAL A 13 4.70 -19.14 -34.02
C VAL A 13 4.54 -19.23 -32.50
N CYS A 14 4.91 -20.35 -31.88
CA CYS A 14 4.90 -20.49 -30.42
C CYS A 14 5.85 -19.49 -29.74
N TYR A 15 7.04 -19.29 -30.30
CA TYR A 15 8.02 -18.34 -29.76
C TYR A 15 7.54 -16.89 -29.90
N GLY A 16 6.97 -16.53 -31.06
CA GLY A 16 6.37 -15.22 -31.27
C GLY A 16 5.20 -14.95 -30.32
N GLY A 17 4.31 -15.94 -30.12
CA GLY A 17 3.22 -15.87 -29.16
C GLY A 17 3.71 -15.72 -27.72
N TYR A 18 4.80 -16.41 -27.34
CA TYR A 18 5.40 -16.31 -26.02
C TYR A 18 5.96 -14.91 -25.72
N LEU A 19 6.69 -14.31 -26.67
CA LEU A 19 7.20 -12.93 -26.54
C LEU A 19 6.08 -11.90 -26.41
N LEU A 20 5.03 -12.04 -27.21
CA LEU A 20 3.86 -11.16 -27.16
C LEU A 20 3.11 -11.30 -25.83
N PHE A 21 2.96 -12.52 -25.33
CA PHE A 21 2.35 -12.79 -24.03
C PHE A 21 3.15 -12.18 -22.88
N GLN A 22 4.48 -12.26 -22.93
CA GLN A 22 5.36 -11.72 -21.89
C GLN A 22 5.25 -10.19 -21.76
N GLU A 23 5.16 -9.47 -22.88
CA GLU A 23 4.95 -8.01 -22.86
C GLU A 23 3.52 -7.63 -22.44
N TRP A 24 2.52 -8.44 -22.82
CA TRP A 24 1.14 -8.24 -22.38
C TRP A 24 0.96 -8.43 -20.87
N ASP A 25 1.62 -9.43 -20.31
CA ASP A 25 1.56 -9.73 -18.88
C ASP A 25 2.23 -8.62 -18.04
N LYS A 26 3.37 -8.08 -18.50
CA LYS A 26 4.01 -6.91 -17.89
C LYS A 26 3.11 -5.67 -17.92
N ALA A 27 2.52 -5.36 -19.09
CA ALA A 27 1.63 -4.21 -19.24
C ALA A 27 0.39 -4.32 -18.35
N ARG A 28 -0.17 -5.53 -18.21
CA ARG A 28 -1.32 -5.80 -17.34
C ARG A 28 -0.96 -5.66 -15.86
N LEU A 29 0.20 -6.18 -15.45
CA LEU A 29 0.69 -6.06 -14.08
C LEU A 29 0.89 -4.59 -13.68
N GLU A 30 1.45 -3.79 -14.59
CA GLU A 30 1.67 -2.36 -14.38
C GLU A 30 0.35 -1.59 -14.32
N HIS A 31 -0.62 -1.91 -15.18
CA HIS A 31 -1.92 -1.24 -15.23
C HIS A 31 -2.81 -1.58 -14.03
N ASP A 32 -2.80 -2.83 -13.56
CA ASP A 32 -3.49 -3.26 -12.35
C ASP A 32 -2.80 -2.73 -11.08
N GLY A 33 -1.47 -2.61 -11.10
CA GLY A 33 -0.70 -1.95 -10.04
C GLY A 33 -1.05 -0.47 -9.91
N LYS A 34 -1.04 0.27 -11.04
CA LYS A 34 -1.40 1.70 -11.09
C LYS A 34 -2.83 1.96 -10.64
N ARG A 35 -3.81 1.18 -11.10
CA ARG A 35 -5.21 1.33 -10.64
C ARG A 35 -5.39 1.12 -9.15
N LYS A 36 -4.66 0.18 -8.55
CA LYS A 36 -4.70 -0.04 -7.09
C LYS A 36 -4.06 1.12 -6.33
N VAL A 37 -2.94 1.64 -6.83
CA VAL A 37 -2.27 2.82 -6.27
C VAL A 37 -3.15 4.07 -6.41
N GLU A 38 -3.80 4.28 -7.56
CA GLU A 38 -4.69 5.41 -7.81
C GLU A 38 -5.98 5.32 -6.99
N ALA A 39 -6.58 4.14 -6.85
CA ALA A 39 -7.73 3.93 -5.98
C ALA A 39 -7.37 4.13 -4.50
N ALA A 40 -6.15 3.77 -4.09
CA ALA A 40 -5.64 4.07 -2.76
C ALA A 40 -5.29 5.56 -2.58
N ALA A 41 -4.88 6.25 -3.65
CA ALA A 41 -4.60 7.69 -3.65
C ALA A 41 -5.88 8.56 -3.70
N ALA A 42 -6.99 8.03 -4.22
CA ALA A 42 -8.28 8.71 -4.23
C ALA A 42 -8.83 9.00 -2.82
N VAL A 43 -8.34 8.28 -1.79
CA VAL A 43 -8.52 8.66 -0.38
C VAL A 43 -7.17 9.14 0.13
N SER A 44 -6.84 10.42 -0.10
CA SER A 44 -5.63 10.98 0.50
C SER A 44 -5.83 11.11 2.00
N GLY A 45 -4.92 10.57 2.81
CA GLY A 45 -5.02 10.67 4.26
C GLY A 45 -5.16 12.12 4.74
N GLU A 46 -4.56 13.07 4.04
CA GLU A 46 -4.59 14.51 4.34
C GLU A 46 -5.99 15.13 4.18
N SER A 47 -6.87 14.51 3.40
CA SER A 47 -8.27 14.92 3.27
C SER A 47 -9.18 14.42 4.41
N LEU A 48 -8.67 13.52 5.27
CA LEU A 48 -9.48 12.91 6.32
C LEU A 48 -9.66 13.86 7.52
N PRO A 49 -10.90 14.02 8.02
CA PRO A 49 -11.15 14.80 9.23
C PRO A 49 -10.59 14.10 10.47
N GLY A 50 -10.28 14.87 11.50
CA GLY A 50 -9.83 14.33 12.80
C GLY A 50 -8.38 14.67 13.17
N MET A 51 -7.75 15.63 12.50
CA MET A 51 -6.48 16.24 12.93
C MET A 51 -6.55 17.77 12.81
N PRO A 52 -6.05 18.52 13.81
CA PRO A 52 -5.80 19.95 13.69
C PRO A 52 -4.74 20.26 12.62
N TYR A 53 -4.99 21.25 11.75
CA TYR A 53 -4.07 21.64 10.67
C TYR A 53 -2.65 21.99 11.14
N GLN A 54 -2.50 22.46 12.38
CA GLN A 54 -1.21 22.80 12.99
C GLN A 54 -0.29 21.57 13.12
N LEU A 55 -0.88 20.37 13.20
CA LEU A 55 -0.15 19.12 13.35
C LEU A 55 0.37 18.59 12.01
N ASP A 56 -0.17 18.99 10.86
CA ASP A 56 0.26 18.45 9.56
C ASP A 56 1.74 18.73 9.26
N THR A 57 2.23 19.94 9.58
CA THR A 57 3.65 20.28 9.37
C THR A 57 4.57 19.45 10.25
N THR A 58 4.19 19.24 11.52
CA THR A 58 5.01 18.48 12.47
C THR A 58 4.93 16.97 12.21
N LEU A 59 3.79 16.47 11.74
CA LEU A 59 3.61 15.11 11.24
C LEU A 59 4.55 14.82 10.06
N ARG A 60 4.54 15.70 9.04
CA ARG A 60 5.41 15.55 7.87
C ARG A 60 6.87 15.54 8.27
N SER A 61 7.28 16.49 9.12
CA SER A 61 8.64 16.52 9.65
C SER A 61 8.99 15.24 10.42
N ALA A 62 8.11 14.73 11.29
CA ALA A 62 8.35 13.50 12.02
C ALA A 62 8.46 12.27 11.10
N ARG A 63 7.65 12.21 10.04
CA ARG A 63 7.69 11.18 9.02
C ARG A 63 9.02 11.18 8.25
N ASP A 64 9.51 12.36 7.87
CA ASP A 64 10.75 12.52 7.13
C ASP A 64 12.00 12.22 7.98
N ASN A 65 11.90 12.41 9.31
CA ASN A 65 12.95 12.07 10.28
C ASN A 65 13.03 10.57 10.62
N GLY A 66 12.12 9.74 10.09
CA GLY A 66 12.16 8.28 10.20
C GLY A 66 11.19 7.66 11.22
N PRO A 67 11.16 6.32 11.31
CA PRO A 67 10.09 5.59 12.01
C PRO A 67 10.05 5.86 13.52
N ALA A 68 11.21 5.97 14.18
CA ALA A 68 11.30 6.28 15.61
C ALA A 68 10.79 7.70 15.93
N ALA A 69 11.15 8.69 15.10
CA ALA A 69 10.65 10.06 15.25
C ALA A 69 9.14 10.13 15.03
N PHE A 70 8.64 9.40 14.04
CA PHE A 70 7.22 9.30 13.74
C PHE A 70 6.42 8.64 14.88
N GLN A 71 6.92 7.55 15.47
CA GLN A 71 6.30 6.89 16.62
C GLN A 71 6.24 7.80 17.85
N SER A 72 7.33 8.53 18.12
CA SER A 72 7.41 9.50 19.22
C SER A 72 6.38 10.61 19.03
N TRP A 73 6.33 11.21 17.83
CA TRP A 73 5.36 12.24 17.49
C TRP A 73 3.92 11.74 17.63
N PHE A 74 3.63 10.52 17.16
CA PHE A 74 2.30 9.93 17.28
C PHE A 74 1.89 9.77 18.74
N SER A 75 2.79 9.25 19.58
CA SER A 75 2.53 9.04 21.01
C SER A 75 2.28 10.36 21.76
N THR A 76 2.97 11.44 21.39
CA THR A 76 2.74 12.78 21.96
C THR A 76 1.38 13.35 21.54
N ASN A 77 1.01 13.18 20.27
CA ASN A 77 -0.17 13.83 19.69
C ASN A 77 -1.41 12.95 19.66
N GLU A 78 -1.32 11.69 20.11
CA GLU A 78 -2.39 10.68 19.98
C GLU A 78 -3.75 11.18 20.49
N LYS A 79 -3.76 11.92 21.61
CA LYS A 79 -4.98 12.46 22.24
C LYS A 79 -5.68 13.52 21.40
N LEU A 80 -4.95 14.17 20.50
CA LEU A 80 -5.47 15.20 19.59
C LEU A 80 -5.95 14.60 18.26
N LEU A 81 -5.71 13.30 18.04
CA LEU A 81 -6.08 12.59 16.83
C LEU A 81 -7.40 11.84 17.03
N SER A 82 -8.32 12.04 16.09
CA SER A 82 -9.58 11.30 16.02
C SER A 82 -9.61 10.42 14.79
N ASP A 83 -10.30 9.28 14.88
CA ASP A 83 -10.62 8.49 13.67
C ASP A 83 -11.56 9.30 12.77
N PRO A 84 -11.43 9.24 11.43
CA PRO A 84 -10.63 8.31 10.62
C PRO A 84 -9.14 8.68 10.43
N ARG A 85 -8.74 9.93 10.67
CA ARG A 85 -7.36 10.39 10.43
C ARG A 85 -6.33 9.68 11.31
N LYS A 86 -6.68 9.38 12.58
CA LYS A 86 -5.83 8.59 13.49
C LYS A 86 -5.46 7.22 12.91
N ALA A 87 -6.46 6.45 12.47
CA ALA A 87 -6.24 5.15 11.85
C ALA A 87 -5.33 5.23 10.61
N TRP A 88 -5.47 6.27 9.79
CA TRP A 88 -4.60 6.46 8.63
C TRP A 88 -3.13 6.63 9.01
N ILE A 89 -2.85 7.46 10.02
CA ILE A 89 -1.48 7.72 10.50
C ILE A 89 -0.88 6.45 11.11
N GLU A 90 -1.66 5.66 11.85
CA GLU A 90 -1.21 4.38 12.39
C GLU A 90 -0.85 3.38 11.27
N LEU A 91 -1.59 3.38 10.16
CA LEU A 91 -1.23 2.58 8.98
C LEU A 91 0.04 3.09 8.31
N GLU A 92 0.24 4.41 8.18
CA GLU A 92 1.51 4.96 7.66
C GLU A 92 2.69 4.62 8.58
N LEU A 93 2.51 4.70 9.89
CA LEU A 93 3.51 4.31 10.88
C LEU A 93 3.83 2.83 10.78
N CYS A 94 2.82 1.97 10.57
CA CYS A 94 3.00 0.55 10.33
C CYS A 94 3.89 0.28 9.10
N VAL A 95 3.67 0.99 7.99
CA VAL A 95 4.51 0.90 6.79
C VAL A 95 5.94 1.40 7.07
N ALA A 96 6.10 2.50 7.79
CA ALA A 96 7.41 3.03 8.14
C ALA A 96 8.21 2.05 9.03
N MET A 97 7.54 1.43 10.01
CA MET A 97 8.15 0.50 10.96
C MET A 97 8.34 -0.91 10.40
N SER A 98 7.68 -1.28 9.31
CA SER A 98 7.72 -2.67 8.80
C SER A 98 9.13 -3.14 8.44
N ARG A 99 10.03 -2.22 8.10
CA ARG A 99 11.43 -2.51 7.76
C ARG A 99 12.33 -2.65 8.99
N GLU A 100 12.10 -1.85 10.03
CA GLU A 100 12.93 -1.83 11.23
C GLU A 100 12.45 -2.83 12.28
N ASN A 101 11.14 -2.87 12.52
CA ASN A 101 10.51 -3.69 13.55
C ASN A 101 9.17 -4.27 13.06
N PRO A 102 9.19 -5.40 12.33
CA PRO A 102 7.99 -6.01 11.77
C PRO A 102 7.00 -6.50 12.85
N SER A 103 7.50 -6.89 14.02
CA SER A 103 6.66 -7.34 15.14
C SER A 103 5.81 -6.21 15.70
N GLU A 104 6.38 -5.01 15.86
CA GLU A 104 5.61 -3.83 16.28
C GLU A 104 4.64 -3.35 15.20
N ALA A 105 5.08 -3.36 13.94
CA ALA A 105 4.22 -3.01 12.81
C ALA A 105 2.95 -3.90 12.78
N LYS A 106 3.08 -5.21 12.98
CA LYS A 106 1.92 -6.13 13.08
C LYS A 106 1.01 -5.82 14.26
N LYS A 107 1.56 -5.46 15.43
CA LYS A 107 0.75 -5.06 16.61
C LYS A 107 -0.06 -3.79 16.34
N ILE A 108 0.55 -2.80 15.70
CA ILE A 108 -0.14 -1.56 15.30
C ILE A 108 -1.25 -1.88 14.29
N PHE A 109 -0.94 -2.68 13.26
CA PHE A 109 -1.91 -3.08 12.25
C PHE A 109 -3.14 -3.78 12.87
N ASN A 110 -2.92 -4.74 13.77
CA ASN A 110 -4.01 -5.46 14.43
C ASN A 110 -4.91 -4.54 15.26
N ARG A 111 -4.32 -3.53 15.92
CA ARG A 111 -5.08 -2.52 16.70
C ARG A 111 -5.96 -1.66 15.80
N VAL A 112 -5.48 -1.33 14.60
CA VAL A 112 -6.28 -0.58 13.61
C VAL A 112 -7.37 -1.49 13.03
N LYS A 113 -7.05 -2.74 12.68
CA LYS A 113 -8.00 -3.73 12.13
C LYS A 113 -9.20 -3.97 13.05
N THR A 114 -9.01 -4.01 14.36
CA THR A 114 -10.11 -4.21 15.32
C THR A 114 -11.00 -2.97 15.50
N ARG A 115 -10.50 -1.78 15.18
CA ARG A 115 -11.20 -0.50 15.39
C ARG A 115 -11.89 0.04 14.13
N VAL A 116 -11.31 -0.22 12.95
CA VAL A 116 -11.80 0.34 11.69
C VAL A 116 -12.98 -0.47 11.17
N ALA A 117 -14.15 0.19 11.09
CA ALA A 117 -15.34 -0.39 10.49
C ALA A 117 -15.22 -0.50 8.96
N PRO A 118 -15.91 -1.46 8.31
CA PRO A 118 -15.94 -1.58 6.85
C PRO A 118 -16.48 -0.36 6.10
N SER A 119 -17.26 0.49 6.78
CA SER A 119 -17.78 1.75 6.27
C SER A 119 -16.77 2.90 6.32
N SER A 120 -15.61 2.71 6.97
CA SER A 120 -14.61 3.76 7.13
C SER A 120 -13.90 4.08 5.81
N PRO A 121 -13.59 5.36 5.54
CA PRO A 121 -12.75 5.75 4.39
C PRO A 121 -11.38 5.08 4.36
N VAL A 122 -10.89 4.64 5.52
CA VAL A 122 -9.57 4.01 5.70
C VAL A 122 -9.61 2.50 5.41
N TRP A 123 -10.81 1.91 5.29
CA TRP A 123 -11.00 0.48 5.08
C TRP A 123 -10.26 -0.09 3.86
N PRO A 124 -10.29 0.55 2.66
CA PRO A 124 -9.59 0.03 1.49
C PRO A 124 -8.08 -0.09 1.72
N LYS A 125 -7.49 0.91 2.39
CA LYS A 125 -6.05 0.92 2.71
C LYS A 125 -5.69 -0.18 3.69
N MET A 126 -6.50 -0.36 4.73
CA MET A 126 -6.30 -1.44 5.69
C MET A 126 -6.41 -2.83 5.01
N LYS A 127 -7.38 -3.03 4.11
CA LYS A 127 -7.52 -4.31 3.36
C LYS A 127 -6.36 -4.59 2.42
N GLU A 128 -5.80 -3.54 1.81
CA GLU A 128 -4.59 -3.67 0.99
C GLU A 128 -3.41 -4.18 1.84
N MET A 129 -3.22 -3.57 3.02
CA MET A 129 -2.14 -3.90 3.94
C MET A 129 -2.31 -5.25 4.63
N GLU A 130 -3.54 -5.72 4.81
CA GLU A 130 -3.83 -7.03 5.42
C GLU A 130 -3.04 -8.17 4.77
N LYS A 131 -2.91 -8.16 3.43
CA LYS A 131 -2.17 -9.17 2.68
C LYS A 131 -0.68 -9.24 3.01
N THR A 132 -0.13 -8.16 3.57
CA THR A 132 1.31 -8.03 3.86
C THR A 132 1.61 -8.31 5.32
N PHE A 133 0.66 -8.07 6.23
CA PHE A 133 0.87 -8.15 7.68
C PHE A 133 0.20 -9.36 8.34
N GLU A 134 -0.78 -9.98 7.69
CA GLU A 134 -1.36 -11.29 8.06
C GLU A 134 -0.39 -12.42 7.67
#